data_AF-A0A939D2H1-F1
#
_entry.id   AF-A0A939D2H1-F1
#
_cell.length_a   1.000
_cell.length_b   1.000
_cell.length_c   1.000
_cell.angle_alpha   90.00
_cell.angle_beta   90.00
_cell.angle_gamma   90.00
#
_symmetry.space_group_name_H-M   'P 1'
#
loop_
_entity.id
_entity.type
_entity.pdbx_description
1 polymer ?
#
loop_
_entity_poly.entity_id
_entity_poly.type
_entity_poly.pdbx_seq_one_letter_code
_entity_poly.pdbx_strand_id
1 'polypeptide(L)'
;MNIDGQRPVDPSNIQVKETIDIDGERPIAKSENYSDQTIDIDGQRPIGKSNFQENETLNVDGERPIDPSDLEVEKILDIDGQRPIAKSKLQVKDTLEIDGSRPIA
;
A
#
# COMPACT_ATOMS: atom_id res chain seq x y z
N MET A 1 39.30 20.20 35.19
CA MET A 1 39.09 19.01 34.34
C MET A 1 37.62 19.00 33.94
N ASN A 2 37.33 19.06 32.64
CA ASN A 2 35.97 19.02 32.12
C ASN A 2 35.62 17.54 31.88
N ILE A 3 34.69 17.02 32.67
CA ILE A 3 34.35 15.58 32.78
C ILE A 3 33.11 15.21 31.96
N ASP A 4 32.49 16.17 31.27
CA ASP A 4 31.32 15.88 30.46
C ASP A 4 31.76 15.35 29.09
N GLY A 5 31.54 14.04 28.90
CA GLY A 5 31.80 13.35 27.65
C GLY A 5 31.08 14.02 26.50
N GLN A 6 31.83 14.52 25.53
CA GLN A 6 31.29 14.97 24.26
C GLN A 6 30.74 13.75 23.54
N ARG A 7 29.42 13.57 23.56
CA ARG A 7 28.75 12.55 22.74
C ARG A 7 28.72 13.08 21.30
N PRO A 8 29.39 12.41 20.35
CA PRO A 8 29.33 12.82 18.96
C PRO A 8 27.87 12.83 18.49
N VAL A 9 27.47 13.88 17.79
CA VAL A 9 26.21 13.96 17.07
C VAL A 9 26.55 14.09 15.60
N ASP A 10 25.96 13.24 14.77
CA ASP A 10 26.13 13.34 13.33
C ASP A 10 25.44 14.62 12.83
N PRO A 11 26.05 15.34 11.87
CA PRO A 11 25.41 16.49 11.27
C PRO A 11 24.10 16.07 10.59
N SER A 12 23.01 16.75 10.93
CA SER A 12 21.69 16.54 10.30
C SER A 12 21.42 17.60 9.22
N ASN A 13 20.74 17.21 8.15
CA ASN A 13 20.30 18.14 7.09
C ASN A 13 18.97 18.86 7.44
N ILE A 14 18.57 18.88 8.71
CA ILE A 14 17.32 19.50 9.16
C ILE A 14 17.45 21.01 9.02
N GLN A 15 16.55 21.63 8.26
CA GLN A 15 16.44 23.08 8.18
C GLN A 15 15.40 23.59 9.16
N VAL A 16 15.77 24.52 10.04
CA VAL A 16 14.81 25.18 10.93
C VAL A 16 14.06 26.26 10.15
N LYS A 17 12.73 26.27 10.28
CA LYS A 17 11.84 27.29 9.71
C LYS A 17 11.68 28.47 10.67
N GLU A 18 11.37 28.18 11.92
CA GLU A 18 11.11 29.14 12.98
C GLU A 18 11.35 28.49 14.35
N THR A 19 11.34 29.30 15.41
CA THR A 19 11.49 28.86 16.79
C THR A 19 10.35 29.43 17.61
N ILE A 20 9.77 28.62 18.50
CA ILE A 20 8.70 29.05 19.42
C ILE A 20 9.21 28.98 20.87
N ASP A 21 8.85 29.98 21.67
CA ASP A 21 9.18 30.03 23.10
C ASP A 21 7.90 29.77 23.91
N ILE A 22 7.75 28.53 24.36
CA ILE A 22 6.62 28.07 25.20
C ILE A 22 7.13 27.59 26.57
N ASP A 23 8.34 27.04 26.59
CA ASP A 23 9.10 26.62 27.77
C ASP A 23 10.56 26.42 27.33
N GLY A 24 11.14 27.48 26.75
CA GLY A 24 12.41 27.47 26.03
C GLY A 24 12.26 27.44 24.51
N GLU A 25 13.35 27.79 23.83
CA GLU A 25 13.42 27.87 22.36
C GLU A 25 13.28 26.49 21.70
N ARG A 26 12.09 26.19 21.20
CA ARG A 26 11.79 24.94 20.46
C ARG A 26 11.81 25.19 18.95
N PRO A 27 12.73 24.56 18.18
CA PRO A 27 12.79 24.73 16.74
C PRO A 27 11.68 23.96 16.02
N ILE A 28 11.10 24.58 14.99
CA ILE A 28 10.16 23.97 14.04
C ILE A 28 10.91 23.70 12.74
N ALA A 29 10.98 22.43 12.33
CA ALA A 29 11.64 22.04 11.08
C ALA A 29 10.82 22.45 9.85
N LYS A 30 11.49 22.81 8.75
CA LYS A 30 10.86 22.92 7.44
C LYS A 30 10.40 21.55 6.98
N SER A 31 9.19 21.48 6.43
CA SER A 31 8.61 20.28 5.83
C SER A 31 7.81 20.69 4.59
N GLU A 32 7.97 19.94 3.50
CA GLU A 32 7.21 20.11 2.24
C GLU A 32 5.97 19.20 2.20
N ASN A 33 5.31 18.99 3.34
CA ASN A 33 4.07 18.21 3.38
C ASN A 33 2.90 19.10 2.97
N TYR A 34 2.25 18.76 1.86
CA TYR A 34 1.00 19.38 1.44
C TYR A 34 -0.17 18.62 2.09
N SER A 35 -1.05 19.36 2.77
CA SER A 35 -2.32 18.83 3.26
C SER A 35 -3.44 19.25 2.31
N ASP A 36 -4.30 18.32 1.92
CA ASP A 36 -5.48 18.63 1.08
C ASP A 36 -6.72 18.95 1.89
N GLN A 37 -6.86 18.33 3.05
CA GLN A 37 -8.05 18.40 3.87
C GLN A 37 -7.68 18.33 5.34
N THR A 38 -8.61 18.73 6.21
CA THR A 38 -8.46 18.64 7.66
C THR A 38 -9.69 17.97 8.23
N ILE A 39 -9.51 16.98 9.10
CA ILE A 39 -10.60 16.37 9.86
C ILE A 39 -10.62 16.95 11.27
N ASP A 40 -11.82 17.21 11.79
CA ASP A 40 -12.05 17.68 13.17
C ASP A 40 -12.75 16.59 13.97
N ILE A 41 -11.93 15.67 14.51
CA ILE A 41 -12.42 14.56 15.35
C ILE A 41 -11.99 14.75 16.81
N ASP A 42 -10.88 15.47 17.04
CA ASP A 42 -10.40 15.94 18.35
C ASP A 42 -9.34 17.04 18.08
N GLY A 43 -9.76 18.07 17.34
CA GLY A 43 -8.88 19.10 16.80
C GLY A 43 -8.54 18.89 15.31
N GLN A 44 -8.02 19.94 14.71
CA GLN A 44 -7.73 20.02 13.28
C GLN A 44 -6.53 19.14 12.90
N ARG A 45 -6.78 17.91 12.43
CA ARG A 45 -5.74 17.00 11.92
C ARG A 45 -5.66 17.08 10.40
N PRO A 46 -4.54 17.53 9.83
CA PRO A 46 -4.36 17.58 8.37
C PRO A 46 -4.25 16.16 7.79
N ILE A 47 -4.90 15.94 6.65
CA ILE A 47 -4.77 14.75 5.80
C ILE A 47 -3.70 15.07 4.74
N GLY A 48 -2.63 14.30 4.74
CA GLY A 48 -1.57 14.43 3.74
C GLY A 48 -2.09 14.10 2.33
N LYS A 49 -1.58 14.80 1.32
CA LYS A 49 -1.84 14.46 -0.09
C LYS A 49 -1.45 13.01 -0.37
N SER A 50 -2.43 12.23 -0.84
CA SER A 50 -2.18 10.91 -1.38
C SER A 50 -1.73 11.02 -2.84
N ASN A 51 -0.68 10.31 -3.22
CA ASN A 51 -0.30 10.16 -4.64
C ASN A 51 -1.04 8.99 -5.32
N PHE A 52 -1.96 8.31 -4.62
CA PHE A 52 -2.76 7.24 -5.22
C PHE A 52 -3.74 7.84 -6.23
N GLN A 53 -3.76 7.30 -7.44
CA GLN A 53 -4.80 7.62 -8.43
C GLN A 53 -6.15 7.11 -7.91
N GLU A 54 -7.21 7.88 -8.13
CA GLU A 54 -8.58 7.44 -7.84
C GLU A 54 -8.88 6.22 -8.72
N ASN A 55 -8.80 5.04 -8.12
CA ASN A 55 -9.19 3.77 -8.73
C ASN A 55 -10.55 3.32 -8.18
N GLU A 56 -11.13 2.31 -8.80
CA GLU A 56 -12.33 1.65 -8.29
C GLU A 56 -12.13 1.22 -6.83
N THR A 57 -13.19 1.32 -6.04
CA THR A 57 -13.18 0.92 -4.64
C THR A 57 -14.10 -0.28 -4.42
N LEU A 58 -13.68 -1.19 -3.55
CA LEU A 58 -14.49 -2.30 -3.09
C LEU A 58 -15.23 -1.86 -1.83
N ASN A 59 -16.56 -1.93 -1.84
CA ASN A 59 -17.42 -1.64 -0.69
C ASN A 59 -17.55 -2.86 0.24
N VAL A 60 -16.43 -3.31 0.81
CA VAL A 60 -16.40 -4.37 1.82
C VAL A 60 -15.69 -3.79 3.05
N ASP A 61 -16.47 -3.53 4.10
CA ASP A 61 -16.02 -2.90 5.35
C ASP A 61 -15.34 -1.52 5.17
N GLY A 62 -15.88 -0.73 4.25
CA GLY A 62 -15.37 0.58 3.85
C GLY A 62 -15.10 0.66 2.35
N GLU A 63 -14.61 1.81 1.87
CA GLU A 63 -14.17 1.98 0.49
C GLU A 63 -12.70 1.58 0.37
N ARG A 64 -12.42 0.32 0.00
CA ARG A 64 -11.05 -0.16 -0.16
C ARG A 64 -10.58 0.05 -1.60
N PRO A 65 -9.50 0.82 -1.87
CA PRO A 65 -8.98 0.96 -3.23
C PRO A 65 -8.60 -0.38 -3.86
N ILE A 66 -8.87 -0.51 -5.16
CA ILE A 66 -8.49 -1.64 -5.99
C ILE A 66 -7.32 -1.19 -6.87
N ASP A 67 -6.19 -1.89 -6.79
CA ASP A 67 -5.08 -1.66 -7.71
C ASP A 67 -5.42 -2.23 -9.10
N PRO A 68 -5.07 -1.53 -10.19
CA PRO A 68 -5.24 -2.06 -11.53
C PRO A 68 -4.43 -3.35 -11.70
N SER A 69 -5.01 -4.32 -12.42
CA SER A 69 -4.37 -5.59 -12.71
C SER A 69 -4.35 -5.84 -14.21
N ASP A 70 -3.19 -6.27 -14.73
CA ASP A 70 -3.03 -6.68 -16.14
C ASP A 70 -3.55 -8.11 -16.41
N LEU A 71 -4.37 -8.67 -15.52
CA LEU A 71 -4.90 -10.03 -15.64
C LEU A 71 -5.95 -10.11 -16.77
N GLU A 72 -5.62 -10.79 -17.86
CA GLU A 72 -6.58 -11.05 -18.94
C GLU A 72 -7.41 -12.30 -18.64
N VAL A 73 -8.74 -12.14 -18.56
CA VAL A 73 -9.68 -13.25 -18.44
C VAL A 73 -9.94 -13.86 -19.82
N GLU A 74 -9.76 -15.17 -19.95
CA GLU A 74 -9.99 -15.92 -21.19
C GLU A 74 -11.45 -16.37 -21.33
N LYS A 75 -12.02 -16.92 -20.24
CA LYS A 75 -13.39 -17.44 -20.21
C LYS A 75 -13.94 -17.44 -18.79
N ILE A 76 -15.27 -17.49 -18.68
CA ILE A 76 -15.98 -17.69 -17.40
C ILE A 76 -16.62 -19.07 -17.41
N LEU A 77 -16.38 -19.83 -16.35
CA LEU A 77 -16.99 -21.13 -16.12
C LEU A 77 -18.16 -21.00 -15.14
N ASP A 78 -19.35 -21.45 -15.54
CA ASP A 78 -20.58 -21.40 -14.73
C ASP A 78 -21.04 -22.82 -14.37
N ILE A 79 -20.46 -23.36 -13.30
CA ILE A 79 -20.81 -24.69 -12.75
C ILE A 79 -21.38 -24.57 -11.33
N ASP A 80 -20.89 -23.58 -10.57
CA ASP A 80 -21.36 -23.23 -9.23
C ASP A 80 -20.96 -21.77 -8.96
N GLY A 81 -21.60 -20.87 -9.72
CA GLY A 81 -21.23 -19.46 -9.84
C GLY A 81 -20.22 -19.17 -10.94
N GLN A 82 -20.06 -17.88 -11.23
CA GLN A 82 -19.18 -17.39 -12.29
C GLN A 82 -17.72 -17.41 -11.85
N ARG A 83 -16.94 -18.39 -12.36
CA ARG A 83 -15.51 -18.53 -12.06
C ARG A 83 -14.68 -18.10 -13.28
N PRO A 84 -13.96 -16.96 -13.23
CA PRO A 84 -13.09 -16.54 -14.32
C PRO A 84 -11.86 -17.44 -14.45
N ILE A 85 -11.45 -17.72 -15.68
CA ILE A 85 -10.24 -18.46 -16.03
C ILE A 85 -9.31 -17.49 -16.74
N ALA A 86 -8.15 -17.23 -16.15
CA ALA A 86 -7.15 -16.33 -16.69
C ALA A 86 -6.40 -16.95 -17.89
N LYS A 87 -5.97 -16.12 -18.83
CA LYS A 87 -5.10 -16.54 -19.92
C LYS A 87 -3.77 -17.06 -19.38
N SER A 88 -3.32 -18.18 -19.91
CA SER A 88 -2.01 -18.76 -19.62
C SER A 88 -1.12 -18.70 -20.86
N LYS A 89 0.18 -18.42 -20.65
CA LYS A 89 1.20 -18.53 -21.70
C LYS A 89 1.74 -19.97 -21.84
N LEU A 90 1.31 -20.90 -20.99
CA LEU A 90 1.77 -22.28 -21.00
C LEU A 90 1.11 -23.05 -22.15
N GLN A 91 1.94 -23.71 -22.96
CA GLN A 91 1.48 -24.66 -23.98
C GLN A 91 1.59 -26.08 -23.43
N VAL A 92 0.48 -26.80 -23.43
CA VAL A 92 0.48 -28.23 -23.13
C VAL A 92 1.08 -28.95 -24.33
N LYS A 93 2.26 -29.55 -24.16
CA LYS A 93 2.97 -30.27 -25.24
C LYS A 93 2.40 -31.66 -25.48
N ASP A 94 1.97 -32.32 -24.41
CA ASP A 94 1.42 -33.67 -24.48
C ASP A 94 0.52 -33.92 -23.26
N THR A 95 -0.49 -34.78 -23.43
CA THR A 95 -1.40 -35.20 -22.36
C THR A 95 -1.35 -36.71 -22.29
N LEU A 96 -0.84 -37.25 -21.18
CA LEU A 96 -0.84 -38.68 -20.94
C LEU A 96 -2.19 -39.09 -20.32
N GLU A 97 -3.06 -39.68 -21.13
CA GLU A 97 -4.27 -40.35 -20.65
C GLU A 97 -3.87 -41.70 -20.04
N ILE A 98 -3.90 -41.80 -18.71
CA ILE A 98 -3.66 -43.05 -17.99
C ILE A 98 -5.03 -43.63 -17.65
N ASP A 99 -5.60 -44.41 -18.56
CA ASP A 99 -6.80 -45.18 -18.26
C ASP A 99 -6.43 -46.37 -17.36
N GLY A 100 -6.72 -46.23 -16.06
CA GLY A 100 -6.58 -47.31 -15.10
C GLY A 100 -7.50 -48.47 -15.51
N SER A 101 -6.93 -49.51 -16.12
CA SER A 101 -7.64 -50.74 -16.42
C SER A 101 -8.08 -51.41 -15.11
N ARG A 102 -9.34 -51.20 -14.71
CA ARG A 102 -9.92 -51.91 -13.56
C ARG A 102 -10.48 -53.25 -14.05
N PRO A 103 -9.87 -54.40 -13.69
CA PRO A 103 -10.42 -55.70 -14.07
C PRO A 103 -11.76 -55.91 -13.38
N ILE A 104 -12.75 -56.38 -14.13
CA ILE A 104 -14.00 -56.91 -13.59
C ILE A 104 -13.89 -58.43 -13.63
N ALA A 105 -14.04 -59.05 -12.45
CA ALA A 105 -14.16 -60.49 -12.24
C ALA A 105 -15.63 -60.85 -12.00
#